data_AF-A0A3B9Q1E4-F1
#
_entry.id   AF-A0A3B9Q1E4-F1
#
_cell.length_a   1.000
_cell.length_b   1.000
_cell.length_c   1.000
_cell.angle_alpha   90.00
_cell.angle_beta   90.00
_cell.angle_gamma   90.00
#
_symmetry.space_group_name_H-M   'P 1'
#
loop_
_entity.id
_entity.type
_entity.pdbx_description
1 polymer ?
#
loop_
_entity_poly.entity_id
_entity_poly.type
_entity_poly.pdbx_seq_one_letter_code
_entity_poly.pdbx_strand_id
1 'polypeptide(L)'
;MESILSKIELHKRRKILKTIAVSEYENARGTQHLKILKDAKENIELNLTQLSRNRQLLEIQLEELEKARNQKLRIALEKYIIETRIQEIPGIGYALGSAILHKIYHDNLRDLFKSSWLQGIGGNKQTQINFWVLKYEKLIPDLLQHDFPGKSTIENESNEEIFSIQAQISQLQENENIEGKKLSRLNEEVAKLEKVTVDDFIKARLDHEGNSSILDSYLNGAFPEWQEIPVWFKEIIQGE
;
A
#
# COMPACT_ATOMS: atom_id res chain seq x y z
N MET A 1 26.32 -68.01 -0.78
CA MET A 1 24.87 -67.74 -0.97
C MET A 1 24.32 -67.22 0.33
N GLU A 2 23.85 -65.97 0.38
CA GLU A 2 23.16 -65.44 1.56
C GLU A 2 21.89 -66.26 1.84
N SER A 3 21.71 -66.67 3.09
CA SER A 3 20.54 -67.42 3.55
C SER A 3 19.27 -66.57 3.40
N ILE A 4 18.14 -67.20 3.08
CA ILE A 4 16.83 -66.53 3.07
C ILE A 4 16.55 -65.88 4.43
N LEU A 5 17.01 -66.50 5.53
CA LEU A 5 16.89 -65.96 6.89
C LEU A 5 17.70 -64.66 7.05
N SER A 6 18.90 -64.56 6.49
CA SER A 6 19.71 -63.34 6.58
C SER A 6 19.10 -62.19 5.78
N LYS A 7 18.44 -62.49 4.65
CA LYS A 7 17.69 -61.48 3.86
C LYS A 7 16.46 -60.97 4.60
N ILE A 8 15.73 -61.85 5.30
CA ILE A 8 14.56 -61.48 6.12
C ILE A 8 14.98 -60.59 7.30
N GLU A 9 16.07 -60.94 8.01
CA GLU A 9 16.60 -60.14 9.11
C GLU A 9 17.09 -58.76 8.63
N LEU A 10 17.78 -58.71 7.49
CA LEU A 10 18.25 -57.45 6.89
C LEU A 10 17.09 -56.56 6.47
N HIS A 11 16.02 -57.13 5.91
CA HIS A 11 14.81 -56.38 5.58
C HIS A 11 14.11 -55.81 6.82
N LYS A 12 13.95 -56.61 7.89
CA LYS A 12 13.41 -56.15 9.18
C LYS A 12 14.25 -55.03 9.78
N ARG A 13 15.58 -55.18 9.77
CA ARG A 13 16.52 -54.16 10.27
C ARG A 13 16.40 -52.85 9.49
N ARG A 14 16.35 -52.90 8.16
CA ARG A 14 16.15 -51.70 7.31
C ARG A 14 14.84 -51.00 7.62
N LYS A 15 13.75 -51.75 7.82
CA LYS A 15 12.45 -51.17 8.19
C LYS A 15 12.52 -50.42 9.53
N ILE A 16 13.14 -51.03 10.54
CA ILE A 16 13.33 -50.40 11.86
C ILE A 16 14.16 -49.11 11.76
N LEU A 17 15.27 -49.15 11.02
CA LEU A 17 16.14 -47.98 10.84
C LEU A 17 15.42 -46.83 10.13
N LYS A 18 14.55 -47.12 9.16
CA LYS A 18 13.69 -46.10 8.52
C LYS A 18 12.72 -45.47 9.51
N THR A 19 12.07 -46.29 10.35
CA THR A 19 11.15 -45.77 11.38
C THR A 19 11.89 -44.87 12.39
N ILE A 20 13.10 -45.25 12.80
CA ILE A 20 13.94 -44.41 13.66
C ILE A 20 14.29 -43.09 12.95
N ALA A 21 14.73 -43.13 11.70
CA ALA A 21 15.07 -41.94 10.92
C ALA A 21 13.89 -40.96 10.77
N VAL A 22 12.68 -41.46 10.51
CA VAL A 22 11.46 -40.65 10.48
C VAL A 22 11.22 -39.97 11.82
N SER A 23 11.31 -40.74 12.91
CA SER A 23 11.11 -40.19 14.26
C SER A 23 12.18 -39.16 14.64
N GLU A 24 13.43 -39.37 14.23
CA GLU A 24 14.53 -38.41 14.44
C GLU A 24 14.30 -37.12 13.67
N TYR A 25 13.85 -37.21 12.42
CA TYR A 25 13.46 -36.05 11.64
C TYR A 25 12.30 -35.30 12.29
N GLU A 26 11.20 -35.99 12.65
CA GLU A 26 10.02 -35.35 13.24
C GLU A 26 10.32 -34.64 14.57
N ASN A 27 11.22 -35.21 15.37
CA ASN A 27 11.64 -34.64 16.66
C ASN A 27 12.82 -33.67 16.55
N ALA A 28 13.42 -33.51 15.36
CA ALA A 28 14.53 -32.59 15.18
C ALA A 28 14.10 -31.15 15.43
N ARG A 29 14.97 -30.37 16.08
CA ARG A 29 14.75 -28.95 16.34
C ARG A 29 14.54 -28.17 15.05
N GLY A 30 15.25 -28.53 13.98
CA GLY A 30 15.04 -27.99 12.63
C GLY A 30 13.62 -28.15 12.13
N THR A 31 13.00 -29.32 12.32
CA THR A 31 11.59 -29.57 11.95
C THR A 31 10.64 -28.72 12.77
N GLN A 32 10.86 -28.62 14.09
CA GLN A 32 10.05 -27.81 14.98
C GLN A 32 10.14 -26.32 14.63
N HIS A 33 11.37 -25.80 14.46
CA HIS A 33 11.61 -24.41 14.07
C HIS A 33 11.07 -24.12 12.67
N LEU A 34 11.21 -25.05 11.71
CA LEU A 34 10.67 -24.89 10.37
C LEU A 34 9.15 -24.71 10.39
N LYS A 35 8.44 -25.51 11.21
CA LYS A 35 6.99 -25.34 11.38
C LYS A 35 6.65 -23.94 11.92
N ILE A 36 7.30 -23.53 13.00
CA ILE A 36 7.10 -22.21 13.62
C ILE A 36 7.37 -21.08 12.62
N LEU A 37 8.47 -21.17 11.86
CA LEU A 37 8.83 -20.16 10.87
C LEU A 37 7.84 -20.11 9.70
N LYS A 38 7.29 -21.25 9.27
CA LYS A 38 6.23 -21.27 8.23
C LYS A 38 4.94 -20.62 8.72
N ASP A 39 4.51 -20.93 9.94
CA ASP A 39 3.31 -20.32 10.52
C ASP A 39 3.51 -18.78 10.67
N ALA A 40 4.69 -18.36 11.13
CA ALA A 40 5.03 -16.94 11.23
C ALA A 40 5.13 -16.26 9.85
N LYS A 41 5.61 -16.96 8.82
CA LYS A 41 5.65 -16.48 7.43
C LYS A 41 4.27 -16.07 6.95
N GLU A 42 3.31 -16.98 7.11
CA GLU A 42 1.93 -16.77 6.66
C GLU A 42 1.32 -15.56 7.37
N ASN A 43 1.54 -15.42 8.67
CA ASN A 43 1.09 -14.27 9.44
C ASN A 43 1.70 -12.94 8.94
N ILE A 44 3.01 -12.91 8.68
CA ILE A 44 3.68 -11.70 8.15
C ILE A 44 3.17 -11.36 6.75
N GLU A 45 2.98 -12.34 5.87
CA GLU A 45 2.43 -12.14 4.52
C GLU A 45 1.00 -11.59 4.56
N LEU A 46 0.16 -12.10 5.48
CA LEU A 46 -1.18 -11.56 5.74
C LEU A 46 -1.13 -10.12 6.25
N ASN A 47 -0.25 -9.83 7.21
CA ASN A 47 -0.07 -8.47 7.73
C ASN A 47 0.39 -7.48 6.66
N LEU A 48 1.37 -7.87 5.83
CA LEU A 48 1.83 -7.06 4.69
C LEU A 48 0.70 -6.78 3.70
N THR A 49 -0.13 -7.77 3.41
CA THR A 49 -1.31 -7.60 2.55
C THR A 49 -2.29 -6.59 3.15
N GLN A 50 -2.53 -6.66 4.46
CA GLN A 50 -3.42 -5.73 5.16
C GLN A 50 -2.86 -4.30 5.21
N LEU A 51 -1.57 -4.14 5.49
CA LEU A 51 -0.89 -2.84 5.46
C LEU A 51 -0.98 -2.19 4.08
N SER A 52 -0.70 -2.96 3.02
CA SER A 52 -0.78 -2.50 1.64
C SER A 52 -2.19 -2.07 1.25
N ARG A 53 -3.21 -2.84 1.65
CA ARG A 53 -4.61 -2.47 1.42
C ARG A 53 -4.98 -1.17 2.14
N ASN A 54 -4.60 -1.03 3.42
CA ASN A 54 -4.88 0.18 4.18
C ASN A 54 -4.21 1.41 3.57
N ARG A 55 -2.96 1.25 3.11
CA ARG A 55 -2.23 2.33 2.44
C ARG A 55 -2.91 2.75 1.14
N GLN A 56 -3.31 1.80 0.30
CA GLN A 56 -4.05 2.08 -0.94
C GLN A 56 -5.35 2.85 -0.69
N LEU A 57 -6.09 2.50 0.37
CA LEU A 57 -7.31 3.22 0.75
C LEU A 57 -7.01 4.68 1.12
N LEU A 58 -5.93 4.93 1.87
CA LEU A 58 -5.51 6.28 2.22
C LEU A 58 -4.97 7.06 1.01
N GLU A 59 -4.27 6.41 0.08
CA GLU A 59 -3.82 7.02 -1.17
C GLU A 59 -5.01 7.48 -2.03
N ILE A 60 -6.07 6.67 -2.12
CA ILE A 60 -7.32 7.05 -2.80
C ILE A 60 -7.98 8.24 -2.09
N GLN A 61 -8.09 8.18 -0.77
CA GLN A 61 -8.68 9.27 0.02
C GLN A 61 -7.90 10.58 -0.15
N LEU A 62 -6.57 10.52 -0.20
CA LEU A 62 -5.72 11.67 -0.47
C LEU A 62 -5.99 12.27 -1.85
N GLU A 63 -6.08 11.43 -2.88
CA GLU A 63 -6.39 11.89 -4.25
C GLU A 63 -7.77 12.56 -4.33
N GLU A 64 -8.78 11.98 -3.66
CA GLU A 64 -10.13 12.56 -3.59
C GLU A 64 -10.13 13.92 -2.90
N LEU A 65 -9.38 14.05 -1.80
CA LEU A 65 -9.26 15.29 -1.05
C LEU A 65 -8.54 16.37 -1.86
N GLU A 66 -7.44 16.03 -2.54
CA GLU A 66 -6.73 16.95 -3.42
C GLU A 66 -7.61 17.42 -4.59
N LYS A 67 -8.40 16.51 -5.20
CA LYS A 67 -9.39 16.88 -6.22
C LYS A 67 -10.44 17.83 -5.66
N ALA A 68 -10.99 17.54 -4.48
CA ALA A 68 -11.98 18.39 -3.83
C ALA A 68 -11.41 19.77 -3.50
N ARG A 69 -10.17 19.85 -2.98
CA ARG A 69 -9.45 21.10 -2.74
C ARG A 69 -9.31 21.91 -4.03
N ASN A 70 -8.81 21.29 -5.10
CA ASN A 70 -8.60 21.96 -6.38
C ASN A 70 -9.93 22.46 -6.98
N GLN A 71 -11.01 21.68 -6.84
CA GLN A 71 -12.34 22.10 -7.25
C GLN A 71 -12.84 23.30 -6.44
N LYS A 72 -12.72 23.28 -5.10
CA LYS A 72 -13.09 24.40 -4.24
C LYS A 72 -12.31 25.68 -4.60
N LEU A 73 -10.99 25.56 -4.79
CA LEU A 73 -10.14 26.68 -5.21
C LEU A 73 -10.58 27.25 -6.56
N ARG A 74 -10.88 26.37 -7.53
CA ARG A 74 -11.36 26.78 -8.85
C ARG A 74 -12.70 27.51 -8.76
N ILE A 75 -13.67 26.98 -8.00
CA ILE A 75 -14.99 27.62 -7.80
C ILE A 75 -14.82 28.99 -7.16
N ALA A 76 -14.02 29.09 -6.10
CA ALA A 76 -13.75 30.35 -5.42
C ALA A 76 -13.11 31.39 -6.34
N LEU A 77 -12.13 30.98 -7.15
CA LEU A 77 -11.49 31.85 -8.15
C LEU A 77 -12.48 32.30 -9.23
N GLU A 78 -13.26 31.38 -9.81
CA GLU A 78 -14.24 31.71 -10.85
C GLU A 78 -15.30 32.69 -10.33
N LYS A 79 -15.78 32.47 -9.09
CA LYS A 79 -16.68 33.39 -8.41
C LYS A 79 -16.04 34.77 -8.24
N TYR A 80 -14.80 34.84 -7.76
CA TYR A 80 -14.06 36.09 -7.61
C TYR A 80 -13.89 36.84 -8.94
N ILE A 81 -13.57 36.12 -10.03
CA ILE A 81 -13.45 36.69 -11.38
C ILE A 81 -14.78 37.31 -11.81
N ILE A 82 -15.91 36.60 -11.62
CA ILE A 82 -17.22 37.14 -11.98
C ILE A 82 -17.55 38.37 -11.12
N GLU A 83 -17.40 38.28 -9.81
CA GLU A 83 -17.74 39.37 -8.89
C GLU A 83 -16.95 40.66 -9.18
N THR A 84 -15.68 40.53 -9.57
CA THR A 84 -14.79 41.69 -9.76
C THR A 84 -14.64 42.13 -11.21
N ARG A 85 -14.77 41.24 -12.20
CA ARG A 85 -14.43 41.50 -13.61
C ARG A 85 -15.60 41.38 -14.59
N ILE A 86 -16.83 41.06 -14.15
CA ILE A 86 -17.98 40.93 -15.07
C ILE A 86 -18.29 42.24 -15.83
N GLN A 87 -17.94 43.39 -15.25
CA GLN A 87 -18.13 44.71 -15.87
C GLN A 87 -17.12 45.02 -16.99
N GLU A 88 -16.08 44.19 -17.17
CA GLU A 88 -15.18 44.29 -18.33
C GLU A 88 -15.89 43.96 -19.64
N ILE A 89 -17.05 43.29 -19.58
CA ILE A 89 -17.84 42.90 -20.74
C ILE A 89 -18.61 44.12 -21.27
N PRO A 90 -18.39 44.53 -22.54
CA PRO A 90 -19.08 45.66 -23.12
C PRO A 90 -20.61 45.52 -23.06
N GLY A 91 -21.27 46.51 -22.45
CA GLY A 91 -22.73 46.55 -22.33
C GLY A 91 -23.33 45.73 -21.17
N ILE A 92 -22.48 45.22 -20.26
CA ILE A 92 -22.89 44.64 -18.98
C ILE A 92 -22.64 45.66 -17.85
N GLY A 93 -23.71 46.29 -17.38
CA GLY A 93 -23.66 47.16 -16.19
C GLY A 93 -23.86 46.37 -14.90
N TYR A 94 -23.73 47.06 -13.75
CA TYR A 94 -23.82 46.46 -12.41
C TYR A 94 -25.08 45.60 -12.20
N ALA A 95 -26.27 46.12 -12.55
CA ALA A 95 -27.53 45.40 -12.37
C ALA A 95 -27.61 44.10 -13.19
N LEU A 96 -27.08 44.13 -14.42
CA LEU A 96 -27.07 42.95 -15.29
C LEU A 96 -25.99 41.95 -14.86
N GLY A 97 -24.82 42.41 -14.43
CA GLY A 97 -23.77 41.57 -13.84
C GLY A 97 -24.25 40.86 -12.57
N SER A 98 -24.94 41.57 -11.68
CA SER A 98 -25.56 40.97 -10.48
C SER A 98 -26.64 39.94 -10.87
N ALA A 99 -27.46 40.23 -11.88
CA ALA A 99 -28.44 39.25 -12.38
C ALA A 99 -27.79 37.98 -12.95
N ILE A 100 -26.66 38.10 -13.67
CA ILE A 100 -25.88 36.96 -14.16
C ILE A 100 -25.35 36.14 -12.99
N LEU A 101 -24.74 36.79 -11.99
CA LEU A 101 -24.18 36.11 -10.82
C LEU A 101 -25.25 35.34 -10.03
N HIS A 102 -26.44 35.93 -9.82
CA HIS A 102 -27.46 35.29 -8.99
C HIS A 102 -28.36 34.28 -9.72
N LYS A 103 -28.54 34.42 -11.04
CA LYS A 103 -29.53 33.63 -11.79
C LYS A 103 -28.93 32.64 -12.78
N ILE A 104 -27.68 32.84 -13.19
CA ILE A 104 -27.03 32.01 -14.22
C ILE A 104 -25.83 31.25 -13.67
N TYR A 105 -25.01 31.86 -12.82
CA TYR A 105 -23.81 31.22 -12.31
C TYR A 105 -24.15 30.13 -11.27
N HIS A 106 -23.69 28.90 -11.53
CA HIS A 106 -23.84 27.74 -10.66
C HIS A 106 -22.48 27.07 -10.43
N ASP A 107 -21.54 27.83 -9.86
CA ASP A 107 -20.17 27.39 -9.54
C ASP A 107 -19.30 27.05 -10.75
N ASN A 108 -19.72 27.42 -11.97
CA ASN A 108 -18.94 27.23 -13.17
C ASN A 108 -19.02 28.44 -14.12
N LEU A 109 -17.85 28.96 -14.52
CA LEU A 109 -17.75 30.08 -15.46
C LEU A 109 -18.46 29.77 -16.80
N ARG A 110 -18.50 28.50 -17.22
CA ARG A 110 -19.20 28.06 -18.42
C ARG A 110 -20.71 28.22 -18.34
N ASP A 111 -21.30 28.37 -17.17
CA ASP A 111 -22.74 28.59 -17.06
C ASP A 111 -23.17 29.89 -17.74
N LEU A 112 -22.26 30.86 -17.83
CA LEU A 112 -22.49 32.13 -18.51
C LEU A 112 -22.69 31.98 -20.04
N PHE A 113 -22.36 30.83 -20.64
CA PHE A 113 -22.77 30.53 -22.02
C PHE A 113 -24.30 30.51 -22.19
N LYS A 114 -25.05 30.35 -21.09
CA LYS A 114 -26.51 30.36 -21.04
C LYS A 114 -27.08 31.71 -20.60
N SER A 115 -26.29 32.79 -20.59
CA SER A 115 -26.77 34.10 -20.16
C SER A 115 -27.86 34.70 -21.07
N SER A 116 -28.04 34.19 -22.30
CA SER A 116 -29.06 34.67 -23.26
C SER A 116 -30.50 34.49 -22.76
N TRP A 117 -30.70 33.70 -21.71
CA TRP A 117 -31.98 33.48 -21.05
C TRP A 117 -32.37 34.66 -20.15
N LEU A 118 -31.41 35.53 -19.80
CA LEU A 118 -31.69 36.75 -19.05
C LEU A 118 -32.18 37.88 -19.95
N GLN A 119 -33.23 38.55 -19.49
CA GLN A 119 -33.71 39.78 -20.11
C GLN A 119 -32.59 40.83 -20.17
N GLY A 120 -32.40 41.42 -21.35
CA GLY A 120 -31.36 42.43 -21.59
C GLY A 120 -30.03 41.87 -22.13
N ILE A 121 -29.93 40.55 -22.35
CA ILE A 121 -28.80 39.89 -23.00
C ILE A 121 -29.21 39.42 -24.41
N GLY A 122 -28.95 40.29 -25.40
CA GLY A 122 -29.09 39.94 -26.82
C GLY A 122 -27.86 39.22 -27.38
N GLY A 123 -27.94 38.77 -28.65
CA GLY A 123 -26.87 37.98 -29.30
C GLY A 123 -25.49 38.62 -29.27
N ASN A 124 -25.40 39.94 -29.46
CA ASN A 124 -24.12 40.66 -29.37
C ASN A 124 -23.52 40.59 -27.97
N LYS A 125 -24.32 40.79 -26.92
CA LYS A 125 -23.86 40.69 -25.52
C LYS A 125 -23.48 39.27 -25.16
N GLN A 126 -24.26 38.28 -25.58
CA GLN A 126 -23.91 36.87 -25.38
C GLN A 126 -22.57 36.53 -26.04
N THR A 127 -22.32 37.05 -27.25
CA THR A 127 -21.04 36.85 -27.94
C THR A 127 -19.88 37.44 -27.14
N GLN A 128 -20.05 38.65 -26.57
CA GLN A 128 -19.03 39.26 -25.70
C GLN A 128 -18.81 38.45 -24.41
N ILE A 129 -19.89 37.94 -23.80
CA ILE A 129 -19.80 37.04 -22.64
C ILE A 129 -19.01 35.78 -23.00
N ASN A 130 -19.30 35.15 -24.14
CA ASN A 130 -18.59 33.95 -24.58
C ASN A 130 -17.08 34.20 -24.75
N PHE A 131 -16.71 35.31 -25.39
CA PHE A 131 -15.30 35.69 -25.54
C PHE A 131 -14.62 35.93 -24.20
N TRP A 132 -15.31 36.61 -23.28
CA TRP A 132 -14.81 36.89 -21.94
C TRP A 132 -14.63 35.59 -21.13
N VAL A 133 -15.60 34.67 -21.17
CA VAL A 133 -15.50 33.34 -20.53
C VAL A 133 -14.29 32.59 -21.08
N LEU A 134 -14.15 32.48 -22.41
CA LEU A 134 -13.02 31.77 -23.03
C LEU A 134 -11.67 32.41 -22.72
N LYS A 135 -11.60 33.74 -22.59
CA LYS A 135 -10.39 34.45 -22.15
C LYS A 135 -10.00 34.01 -20.74
N TYR A 136 -10.93 34.09 -19.79
CA TYR A 136 -10.62 33.76 -18.39
C TYR A 136 -10.42 32.27 -18.17
N GLU A 137 -11.13 31.37 -18.87
CA GLU A 137 -10.87 29.93 -18.81
C GLU A 137 -9.42 29.58 -19.12
N LYS A 138 -8.82 30.26 -20.12
CA LYS A 138 -7.41 30.07 -20.47
C LYS A 138 -6.46 30.61 -19.41
N LEU A 139 -6.89 31.61 -18.64
CA LEU A 139 -6.08 32.24 -17.59
C LEU A 139 -6.25 31.55 -16.22
N ILE A 140 -7.30 30.75 -16.00
CA ILE A 140 -7.54 30.07 -14.70
C ILE A 140 -6.31 29.32 -14.18
N PRO A 141 -5.58 28.50 -14.97
CA PRO A 141 -4.42 27.77 -14.46
C PRO A 141 -3.32 28.67 -13.90
N ASP A 142 -3.12 29.84 -14.52
CA ASP A 142 -2.15 30.85 -14.10
C ASP A 142 -2.65 31.62 -12.87
N LEU A 143 -3.90 32.05 -12.90
CA LEU A 143 -4.55 32.76 -11.79
C LEU A 143 -4.65 31.93 -10.51
N LEU A 144 -4.77 30.60 -10.62
CA LEU A 144 -4.74 29.68 -9.46
C LEU A 144 -3.38 29.68 -8.74
N GLN A 145 -2.29 30.07 -9.40
CA GLN A 145 -0.97 30.15 -8.77
C GLN A 145 -0.83 31.42 -7.93
N HIS A 146 -1.58 32.47 -8.27
CA HIS A 146 -1.59 33.73 -7.54
C HIS A 146 -2.56 33.70 -6.34
N ASP A 147 -2.41 34.67 -5.44
CA ASP A 147 -3.30 34.82 -4.29
C ASP A 147 -4.63 35.46 -4.72
N PHE A 148 -5.73 34.99 -4.11
CA PHE A 148 -7.07 35.53 -4.32
C PHE A 148 -7.91 35.37 -3.04
N PRO A 149 -8.94 36.21 -2.83
CA PRO A 149 -9.75 36.16 -1.61
C PRO A 149 -10.32 34.76 -1.33
N GLY A 150 -10.07 34.25 -0.12
CA GLY A 150 -10.53 32.93 0.32
C GLY A 150 -9.62 31.76 -0.03
N LYS A 151 -8.58 31.95 -0.85
CA LYS A 151 -7.61 30.90 -1.21
C LYS A 151 -6.95 30.30 0.03
N SER A 152 -6.35 31.14 0.87
CA SER A 152 -5.61 30.71 2.06
C SER A 152 -6.48 29.94 3.05
N THR A 153 -7.75 30.33 3.21
CA THR A 153 -8.72 29.59 4.04
C THR A 153 -8.94 28.17 3.52
N ILE A 154 -9.23 28.03 2.21
CA ILE A 154 -9.45 26.72 1.57
C ILE A 154 -8.18 25.85 1.64
N GLU A 155 -7.01 26.44 1.41
CA GLU A 155 -5.73 25.74 1.51
C GLU A 155 -5.48 25.26 2.93
N ASN A 156 -5.65 26.12 3.95
CA ASN A 156 -5.41 25.75 5.34
C ASN A 156 -6.35 24.63 5.81
N GLU A 157 -7.65 24.74 5.53
CA GLU A 157 -8.64 23.71 5.87
C GLU A 157 -8.28 22.34 5.26
N SER A 158 -7.79 22.34 4.02
CA SER A 158 -7.44 21.10 3.33
C SER A 158 -6.07 20.56 3.73
N ASN A 159 -5.12 21.44 4.04
CA ASN A 159 -3.73 21.06 4.31
C ASN A 159 -3.56 20.27 5.61
N GLU A 160 -4.37 20.55 6.65
CA GLU A 160 -4.33 19.78 7.90
C GLU A 160 -4.71 18.32 7.67
N GLU A 161 -5.78 18.08 6.92
CA GLU A 161 -6.26 16.73 6.62
C GLU A 161 -5.33 16.01 5.65
N ILE A 162 -4.82 16.69 4.61
CA ILE A 162 -3.79 16.16 3.70
C ILE A 162 -2.56 15.74 4.49
N PHE A 163 -2.05 16.60 5.37
CA PHE A 163 -0.85 16.32 6.15
C PHE A 163 -1.06 15.10 7.06
N SER A 164 -2.21 15.01 7.72
CA SER A 164 -2.58 13.86 8.55
C SER A 164 -2.61 12.55 7.76
N ILE A 165 -3.23 12.55 6.58
CA ILE A 165 -3.31 11.35 5.72
C ILE A 165 -1.91 10.97 5.21
N GLN A 166 -1.11 11.94 4.77
CA GLN A 166 0.26 11.71 4.31
C GLN A 166 1.14 11.11 5.42
N ALA A 167 1.00 11.60 6.66
CA ALA A 167 1.71 11.04 7.81
C ALA A 167 1.31 9.58 8.06
N GLN A 168 0.02 9.25 7.96
CA GLN A 168 -0.47 7.87 8.09
C GLN A 168 0.04 6.95 6.97
N ILE A 169 0.03 7.42 5.72
CA ILE A 169 0.63 6.69 4.57
C ILE A 169 2.11 6.41 4.85
N SER A 170 2.86 7.41 5.28
CA SER A 170 4.29 7.28 5.59
C SER A 170 4.53 6.24 6.69
N GLN A 171 3.71 6.25 7.74
CA GLN A 171 3.79 5.25 8.82
C GLN A 171 3.49 3.84 8.32
N LEU A 172 2.48 3.66 7.47
CA LEU A 172 2.18 2.35 6.88
C LEU A 172 3.32 1.86 5.99
N GLN A 173 3.94 2.73 5.20
CA GLN A 173 5.11 2.38 4.38
C GLN A 173 6.31 1.94 5.24
N GLU A 174 6.56 2.62 6.36
CA GLU A 174 7.62 2.20 7.27
C GLU A 174 7.32 0.83 7.88
N ASN A 175 6.07 0.59 8.29
CA ASN A 175 5.65 -0.72 8.81
C ASN A 175 5.78 -1.82 7.75
N GLU A 176 5.40 -1.55 6.49
CA GLU A 176 5.61 -2.48 5.36
C GLU A 176 7.09 -2.81 5.16
N ASN A 177 7.97 -1.81 5.26
CA ASN A 177 9.41 -2.01 5.13
C ASN A 177 9.97 -2.86 6.27
N ILE A 178 9.52 -2.64 7.50
CA ILE A 178 9.92 -3.44 8.68
C ILE A 178 9.49 -4.89 8.49
N GLU A 179 8.21 -5.13 8.19
CA GLU A 179 7.67 -6.47 7.98
C GLU A 179 8.30 -7.16 6.75
N GLY A 180 8.59 -6.41 5.69
CA GLY A 180 9.30 -6.92 4.51
C GLY A 180 10.72 -7.40 4.82
N LYS A 181 11.45 -6.69 5.70
CA LYS A 181 12.77 -7.14 6.19
C LYS A 181 12.65 -8.40 7.04
N LYS A 182 11.65 -8.48 7.92
CA LYS A 182 11.36 -9.69 8.72
C LYS A 182 11.07 -10.89 7.80
N LEU A 183 10.23 -10.70 6.78
CA LEU A 183 9.88 -11.73 5.81
C LEU A 183 11.07 -12.20 4.98
N SER A 184 11.93 -11.28 4.52
CA SER A 184 13.15 -11.63 3.76
C SER A 184 14.05 -12.55 4.57
N ARG A 185 14.35 -12.17 5.82
CA ARG A 185 15.16 -12.98 6.73
C ARG A 185 14.52 -14.34 7.01
N LEU A 186 13.22 -14.35 7.25
CA LEU A 186 12.49 -15.58 7.51
C LEU A 186 12.55 -16.53 6.31
N ASN A 187 12.42 -16.02 5.08
CA ASN A 187 12.52 -16.81 3.87
C ASN A 187 13.89 -17.47 3.71
N GLU A 188 14.98 -16.78 4.08
CA GLU A 188 16.33 -17.34 4.05
C GLU A 188 16.47 -18.54 5.01
N GLU A 189 15.97 -18.41 6.25
CA GLU A 189 16.05 -19.48 7.25
C GLU A 189 15.11 -20.65 6.92
N VAL A 190 13.90 -20.38 6.42
CA VAL A 190 13.00 -21.43 5.92
C VAL A 190 13.67 -22.19 4.78
N ALA A 191 14.20 -21.48 3.78
CA ALA A 191 14.88 -22.12 2.64
C ALA A 191 16.12 -22.92 3.05
N LYS A 192 16.81 -22.52 4.13
CA LYS A 192 17.92 -23.28 4.70
C LYS A 192 17.45 -24.59 5.33
N LEU A 193 16.38 -24.55 6.13
CA LEU A 193 15.86 -25.73 6.82
C LEU A 193 15.12 -26.69 5.85
N GLU A 194 14.44 -26.19 4.82
CA GLU A 194 13.73 -27.01 3.83
C GLU A 194 14.65 -27.88 2.97
N LYS A 195 15.95 -27.60 2.93
CA LYS A 195 16.93 -28.43 2.21
C LYS A 195 17.10 -29.82 2.80
N VAL A 196 16.74 -30.01 4.06
CA VAL A 196 16.87 -31.29 4.76
C VAL A 196 15.52 -31.99 4.82
N THR A 197 15.52 -33.24 4.38
CA THR A 197 14.33 -34.07 4.25
C THR A 197 14.46 -35.33 5.09
N VAL A 198 13.33 -36.03 5.27
CA VAL A 198 13.30 -37.36 5.91
C VAL A 198 14.25 -38.35 5.21
N ASP A 199 14.41 -38.24 3.89
CA ASP A 199 15.28 -39.12 3.11
C ASP A 199 16.76 -38.94 3.48
N ASP A 200 17.17 -37.75 3.89
CA ASP A 200 18.55 -37.48 4.33
C ASP A 200 18.85 -38.19 5.65
N PHE A 201 17.88 -38.22 6.57
CA PHE A 201 17.97 -39.00 7.81
C PHE A 201 17.97 -40.50 7.53
N ILE A 202 17.15 -40.96 6.58
CA ILE A 202 17.10 -42.38 6.17
C ILE A 202 18.45 -42.80 5.58
N LYS A 203 19.03 -42.01 4.67
CA LYS A 203 20.34 -42.29 4.07
C LYS A 203 21.45 -42.30 5.11
N ALA A 204 21.48 -41.33 6.02
CA ALA A 204 22.47 -41.29 7.10
C ALA A 204 22.42 -42.54 8.00
N ARG A 205 21.22 -43.08 8.24
CA ARG A 205 21.03 -44.30 9.05
C ARG A 205 21.29 -45.61 8.30
N LEU A 206 21.06 -45.65 6.99
CA LEU A 206 21.18 -46.87 6.19
C LEU A 206 22.53 -47.05 5.51
N ASP A 207 23.10 -45.97 4.99
CA ASP A 207 24.26 -46.01 4.10
C ASP A 207 25.53 -45.48 4.77
N HIS A 208 25.43 -44.90 5.97
CA HIS A 208 26.52 -44.23 6.71
C HIS A 208 27.25 -43.09 5.94
N GLU A 209 26.85 -42.81 4.70
CA GLU A 209 27.31 -41.72 3.84
C GLU A 209 26.40 -40.48 3.93
N GLY A 210 25.98 -40.14 5.15
CA GLY A 210 25.20 -38.92 5.41
C GLY A 210 26.12 -37.69 5.50
N ASN A 211 25.70 -36.58 4.89
CA ASN A 211 26.42 -35.31 4.96
C ASN A 211 26.29 -34.73 6.38
N SER A 212 27.13 -35.22 7.31
CA SER A 212 26.97 -35.04 8.76
C SER A 212 26.80 -33.58 9.15
N SER A 213 27.57 -32.68 8.53
CA SER A 213 27.51 -31.24 8.80
C SER A 213 26.14 -30.60 8.53
N ILE A 214 25.41 -31.05 7.49
CA ILE A 214 24.09 -30.52 7.13
C ILE A 214 23.05 -31.03 8.13
N LEU A 215 23.11 -32.31 8.49
CA LEU A 215 22.22 -32.91 9.49
C LEU A 215 22.49 -32.33 10.88
N ASP A 216 23.74 -32.11 11.26
CA ASP A 216 24.12 -31.47 12.52
C ASP A 216 23.59 -30.03 12.59
N SER A 217 23.72 -29.26 11.50
CA SER A 217 23.11 -27.92 11.42
C SER A 217 21.59 -27.97 11.52
N TYR A 218 20.93 -28.99 10.95
CA TYR A 218 19.48 -29.14 11.01
C TYR A 218 18.99 -29.57 12.39
N LEU A 219 19.72 -30.45 13.07
CA LEU A 219 19.45 -30.86 14.44
C LEU A 219 19.55 -29.68 15.41
N ASN A 220 20.43 -28.71 15.13
CA ASN A 220 20.48 -27.43 15.84
C ASN A 220 19.37 -26.46 15.42
N GLY A 221 18.70 -26.67 14.29
CA GLY A 221 17.66 -25.78 13.75
C GLY A 221 18.17 -24.37 13.42
N ALA A 222 17.31 -23.37 13.55
CA ALA A 222 17.69 -21.96 13.35
C ALA A 222 18.73 -21.46 14.36
N PHE A 223 18.73 -22.02 15.58
CA PHE A 223 19.71 -21.75 16.63
C PHE A 223 19.74 -22.93 17.62
N PRO A 224 20.93 -23.30 18.13
CA PRO A 224 21.12 -24.45 19.01
C PRO A 224 20.47 -24.26 20.39
N GLU A 225 20.22 -25.37 21.09
CA GLU A 225 19.49 -25.39 22.35
C GLU A 225 20.19 -24.63 23.50
N TRP A 226 21.52 -24.65 23.52
CA TRP A 226 22.32 -23.94 24.54
C TRP A 226 22.44 -22.43 24.28
N GLN A 227 21.97 -21.95 23.13
CA GLN A 227 22.01 -20.53 22.80
C GLN A 227 20.69 -19.86 23.20
N GLU A 228 20.78 -18.63 23.72
CA GLU A 228 19.60 -17.81 23.92
C GLU A 228 18.85 -17.60 22.61
N ILE A 229 17.52 -17.61 22.68
CA ILE A 229 16.67 -17.40 21.51
C ILE A 229 17.04 -16.04 20.88
N PRO A 230 17.48 -16.01 19.62
CA PRO A 230 17.87 -14.78 18.95
C PRO A 230 16.72 -13.77 18.93
N VAL A 231 17.05 -12.48 19.09
CA VAL A 231 16.06 -11.39 19.13
C VAL A 231 15.13 -11.42 17.92
N TRP A 232 15.70 -11.57 16.72
CA TRP A 232 14.93 -11.66 15.47
C TRP A 232 13.91 -12.81 15.46
N PHE A 233 14.23 -13.94 16.11
CA PHE A 233 13.32 -15.09 16.18
C PHE A 233 12.20 -14.84 17.18
N LYS A 234 12.48 -14.08 18.27
CA LYS A 234 11.46 -13.60 19.19
C LYS A 234 10.50 -12.62 18.52
N GLU A 235 11.04 -11.63 17.82
CA GLU A 235 10.26 -10.61 17.08
C GLU A 235 9.30 -11.27 16.08
N ILE A 236 9.76 -12.28 15.33
CA ILE A 236 8.94 -13.02 14.37
C ILE A 236 7.80 -13.83 15.03
N ILE A 237 8.03 -14.38 16.22
CA ILE A 237 7.05 -15.25 16.90
C ILE A 237 6.07 -14.45 17.75
N GLN A 238 6.54 -13.37 18.38
CA GLN A 238 5.75 -12.56 19.30
C GLN A 238 4.92 -11.50 18.57
N GLY A 239 5.22 -11.22 17.29
CA GLY A 239 4.49 -10.23 16.49
C GLY A 239 4.71 -8.78 16.94
N GLU A 240 5.80 -8.53 17.68
CA GLU A 240 6.24 -7.19 18.09
C GLU A 240 7.21 -6.57 17.08
#